data_AF-A0A5B2W4V5-F1
#
_entry.id   AF-A0A5B2W4V5-F1
#
_cell.length_a   1.000
_cell.length_b   1.000
_cell.length_c   1.000
_cell.angle_alpha   90.00
_cell.angle_beta   90.00
_cell.angle_gamma   90.00
#
_symmetry.space_group_name_H-M   'P 1'
#
loop_
_entity.id
_entity.type
_entity.pdbx_description
1 polymer ?
#
loop_
_entity_poly.entity_id
_entity_poly.type
_entity_poly.pdbx_seq_one_letter_code
_entity_poly.pdbx_strand_id
1 'polypeptide(L)'
;MPALPRRSLTILLLVPVLAVLAIVSDHPFPAPIGPGPDAPRAVVALGDSTMSGEGAGSYEAGTNGENGDWCHRSTKAAVHETGLGGDITTINLACSGAKAENVGLGNAVQNTEGSQARRLGQLAGHYRVQAVVVAVGANDDPHFADVLNTCVQAWFGHRDDCAAQLAKTWLGRVNTMVPKVEKALRDIRKVMREAGYLDSSYTLVAQSYAAPVGPDLPANLQNLAGCPLRTADLSWVRDTGVEQLADGIRTAARRVNARYLDLSHAGTKHEACAGGGNDHSEWFTRLTVDWQGLADTARAGHSLQESFHPNDRGHAQFGRCLGLFLNTTDQQASCQTDQNGNLHPVAQRD
;
A
#
# COMPACT_ATOMS: atom_id res chain seq x y z
N MET A 1 25.47 -58.64 44.79
CA MET A 1 25.38 -58.05 43.44
C MET A 1 26.74 -57.43 43.12
N PRO A 2 27.44 -57.83 42.04
CA PRO A 2 28.79 -57.33 41.78
C PRO A 2 28.73 -55.91 41.22
N ALA A 3 29.58 -55.02 41.74
CA ALA A 3 29.69 -53.64 41.28
C ALA A 3 30.41 -53.60 39.93
N LEU A 4 29.76 -53.01 38.91
CA LEU A 4 30.41 -52.78 37.61
C LEU A 4 31.58 -51.78 37.75
N PRO A 5 32.72 -52.02 37.08
CA PRO A 5 33.88 -51.14 37.16
C PRO A 5 33.59 -49.78 36.50
N ARG A 6 33.87 -48.69 37.23
CA ARG A 6 33.65 -47.27 36.84
C ARG A 6 34.17 -46.89 35.44
N ARG A 7 35.16 -47.60 34.89
CA ARG A 7 35.71 -47.34 33.54
C ARG A 7 34.73 -47.70 32.41
N SER A 8 33.83 -48.65 32.62
CA SER A 8 32.84 -49.05 31.62
C SER A 8 31.70 -48.04 31.47
N LEU A 9 31.43 -47.24 32.52
CA LEU A 9 30.38 -46.21 32.50
C LEU A 9 30.80 -44.97 31.68
N THR A 10 32.09 -44.64 31.69
CA THR A 10 32.63 -43.46 30.99
C THR A 10 32.61 -43.66 29.47
N ILE A 11 32.94 -44.87 29.00
CA ILE A 11 32.91 -45.21 27.57
C ILE A 11 31.47 -45.29 27.04
N LEU A 12 30.52 -45.77 27.87
CA LEU A 12 29.11 -45.89 27.49
C LEU A 12 28.39 -44.53 27.34
N LEU A 13 28.91 -43.46 27.96
CA LEU A 13 28.37 -42.09 27.86
C LEU A 13 29.06 -41.25 26.78
N LEU A 14 30.33 -41.52 26.46
CA LEU A 14 31.06 -40.78 25.43
C LEU A 14 30.59 -41.12 24.01
N VAL A 15 30.24 -42.38 23.74
CA VAL A 15 29.76 -42.83 22.42
C VAL A 15 28.44 -42.16 22.00
N PRO A 16 27.38 -42.08 22.84
CA PRO A 16 26.16 -41.38 22.46
C PRO A 16 26.36 -39.87 22.34
N VAL A 17 27.24 -39.26 23.15
CA VAL A 17 27.54 -37.82 23.04
C VAL A 17 28.29 -37.49 21.75
N LEU A 18 29.28 -38.30 21.36
CA LEU A 18 29.97 -38.17 20.07
C LEU A 18 29.05 -38.48 18.88
N ALA A 19 28.14 -39.45 19.00
CA ALA A 19 27.14 -39.74 17.99
C ALA A 19 26.14 -38.58 17.82
N VAL A 20 25.70 -37.95 18.91
CA VAL A 20 24.85 -36.75 18.86
C VAL A 20 25.61 -35.57 18.25
N LEU A 21 26.89 -35.35 18.59
CA LEU A 21 27.72 -34.30 17.98
C LEU A 21 27.97 -34.52 16.48
N ALA A 22 28.12 -35.78 16.04
CA ALA A 22 28.24 -36.13 14.63
C ALA A 22 26.91 -35.94 13.87
N ILE A 23 25.78 -36.32 14.47
CA ILE A 23 24.44 -36.09 13.90
C ILE A 23 24.11 -34.59 13.79
N VAL A 24 24.54 -33.78 14.77
CA VAL A 24 24.35 -32.31 14.75
C VAL A 24 25.29 -31.62 13.75
N SER A 25 26.47 -32.19 13.47
CA SER A 25 27.46 -31.62 12.53
C SER A 25 27.19 -31.97 11.05
N ASP A 26 26.40 -33.01 10.78
CA ASP A 26 26.02 -33.46 9.43
C ASP A 26 24.72 -32.81 8.91
N HIS A 27 24.14 -31.88 9.66
CA HIS A 27 23.16 -30.97 9.07
C HIS A 27 23.94 -29.95 8.24
N PRO A 28 23.89 -29.99 6.89
CA PRO A 28 24.34 -28.85 6.12
C PRO A 28 23.58 -27.64 6.67
N PHE A 29 24.29 -26.70 7.27
CA PHE A 29 23.71 -25.39 7.54
C PHE A 29 23.07 -24.96 6.23
N PRO A 30 21.75 -24.70 6.19
CA PRO A 30 21.14 -24.23 4.96
C PRO A 30 21.96 -23.02 4.50
N ALA A 31 22.30 -22.99 3.21
CA ALA A 31 23.01 -21.87 2.61
C ALA A 31 22.38 -20.55 3.07
N PRO A 32 23.16 -19.47 3.27
CA PRO A 32 22.65 -18.20 3.78
C PRO A 32 21.32 -17.86 3.11
N ILE A 33 20.28 -17.79 3.95
CA ILE A 33 18.89 -17.62 3.55
C ILE A 33 18.73 -16.11 3.31
N GLY A 34 18.60 -15.71 2.04
CA GLY A 34 18.52 -14.31 1.59
C GLY A 34 19.85 -13.74 1.08
N PRO A 35 19.83 -12.54 0.47
CA PRO A 35 21.01 -11.91 -0.09
C PRO A 35 22.05 -11.62 1.01
N GLY A 36 23.33 -11.73 0.66
CA GLY A 36 24.45 -11.64 1.60
C GLY A 36 24.49 -10.32 2.39
N PRO A 37 25.26 -10.24 3.48
CA PRO A 37 25.31 -9.06 4.35
C PRO A 37 25.61 -7.75 3.62
N ASP A 38 26.38 -7.80 2.54
CA ASP A 38 26.83 -6.67 1.73
C ASP A 38 25.81 -6.23 0.66
N ALA A 39 24.70 -6.96 0.51
CA ALA A 39 23.68 -6.57 -0.45
C ALA A 39 22.96 -5.28 -0.03
N PRO A 40 22.58 -4.42 -0.99
CA PRO A 40 21.92 -3.15 -0.71
C PRO A 40 20.61 -3.37 0.04
N ARG A 41 20.30 -2.47 0.97
CA ARG A 41 19.04 -2.49 1.73
C ARG A 41 17.93 -1.88 0.89
N ALA A 42 16.71 -2.40 1.00
CA ALA A 42 15.58 -1.83 0.26
C ALA A 42 14.27 -1.76 1.04
N VAL A 43 13.43 -0.80 0.68
CA VAL A 43 11.99 -0.79 0.97
C VAL A 43 11.24 -0.87 -0.35
N VAL A 44 10.31 -1.82 -0.46
CA VAL A 44 9.60 -2.10 -1.72
C VAL A 44 8.12 -1.82 -1.54
N ALA A 45 7.56 -1.00 -2.41
CA ALA A 45 6.14 -0.68 -2.45
C ALA A 45 5.42 -1.50 -3.52
N LEU A 46 4.28 -2.09 -3.15
CA LEU A 46 3.35 -2.80 -4.03
C LEU A 46 1.96 -2.20 -3.83
N GLY A 47 1.10 -2.28 -4.84
CA GLY A 47 -0.25 -1.75 -4.73
C GLY A 47 -0.80 -1.15 -6.01
N ASP A 48 -1.78 -0.29 -5.81
CA ASP A 48 -2.50 0.42 -6.86
C ASP A 48 -1.97 1.84 -7.11
N SER A 49 -2.81 2.71 -7.70
CA SER A 49 -2.51 4.08 -8.09
C SER A 49 -2.03 4.95 -6.92
N THR A 50 -2.58 4.74 -5.73
CA THR A 50 -2.23 5.52 -4.54
C THR A 50 -0.85 5.17 -3.99
N MET A 51 -0.30 4.01 -4.36
CA MET A 51 1.07 3.62 -4.06
C MET A 51 2.01 3.84 -5.24
N SER A 52 1.51 3.73 -6.48
CA SER A 52 2.31 4.02 -7.69
C SER A 52 2.70 5.50 -7.74
N GLY A 53 1.84 6.39 -7.23
CA GLY A 53 2.08 7.83 -7.26
C GLY A 53 1.29 8.57 -8.34
N GLU A 54 0.20 7.98 -8.82
CA GLU A 54 -0.74 8.65 -9.69
C GLU A 54 -1.22 9.96 -9.03
N GLY A 55 -1.24 11.06 -9.79
CA GLY A 55 -1.57 12.40 -9.28
C GLY A 55 -0.36 13.19 -8.75
N ALA A 56 0.78 12.55 -8.46
CA ALA A 56 2.00 13.25 -8.04
C ALA A 56 2.82 13.82 -9.21
N GLY A 57 2.49 13.44 -10.45
CA GLY A 57 3.27 13.75 -11.64
C GLY A 57 4.65 13.08 -11.61
N SER A 58 5.62 13.63 -12.36
CA SER A 58 7.01 13.14 -12.38
C SER A 58 7.14 11.62 -12.56
N TYR A 59 6.35 11.06 -13.48
CA TYR A 59 6.30 9.64 -13.75
C TYR A 59 7.60 9.13 -14.36
N GLU A 60 8.00 7.93 -13.94
CA GLU A 60 9.08 7.18 -14.54
C GLU A 60 8.81 6.97 -16.04
N ALA A 61 9.87 7.15 -16.83
CA ALA A 61 9.78 7.00 -18.27
C ALA A 61 9.22 5.62 -18.65
N GLY A 62 8.22 5.61 -19.51
CA GLY A 62 7.56 4.38 -19.94
C GLY A 62 6.24 4.08 -19.23
N THR A 63 5.91 4.77 -18.12
CA THR A 63 4.75 4.43 -17.28
C THR A 63 3.57 5.39 -17.41
N ASN A 64 3.65 6.35 -18.33
CA ASN A 64 2.65 7.39 -18.57
C ASN A 64 2.00 7.23 -19.94
N GLY A 65 1.62 5.99 -20.24
CA GLY A 65 0.93 5.55 -21.44
C GLY A 65 1.83 5.09 -22.56
N GLU A 66 3.15 5.25 -22.44
CA GLU A 66 4.07 4.77 -23.47
C GLU A 66 3.99 3.24 -23.59
N ASN A 67 3.83 2.74 -24.82
CA ASN A 67 3.67 1.31 -25.11
C ASN A 67 2.51 0.62 -24.34
N GLY A 68 1.54 1.39 -23.86
CA GLY A 68 0.38 0.87 -23.12
C GLY A 68 0.62 0.65 -21.63
N ASP A 69 1.77 1.06 -21.09
CA ASP A 69 2.03 1.04 -19.65
C ASP A 69 1.53 2.36 -19.02
N TRP A 70 0.41 2.25 -18.32
CA TRP A 70 -0.24 3.29 -17.52
C TRP A 70 -0.08 3.06 -16.02
N CYS A 71 1.01 2.41 -15.58
CA CYS A 71 1.23 2.18 -14.16
C CYS A 71 1.41 3.46 -13.35
N HIS A 72 1.76 4.59 -13.98
CA HIS A 72 1.94 5.89 -13.32
C HIS A 72 2.81 5.77 -12.07
N ARG A 73 4.02 5.21 -12.24
CA ARG A 73 5.01 5.14 -11.16
C ARG A 73 5.68 6.50 -11.03
N SER A 74 5.33 7.28 -10.01
CA SER A 74 5.93 8.58 -9.75
C SER A 74 7.23 8.45 -8.97
N THR A 75 8.22 9.23 -9.37
CA THR A 75 9.45 9.44 -8.59
C THR A 75 9.21 10.17 -7.25
N LYS A 76 8.00 10.72 -7.06
CA LYS A 76 7.54 11.36 -5.82
C LYS A 76 6.52 10.50 -5.05
N ALA A 77 6.37 9.22 -5.38
CA ALA A 77 5.47 8.33 -4.66
C ALA A 77 5.90 8.19 -3.19
N ALA A 78 4.95 7.84 -2.31
CA ALA A 78 5.15 7.87 -0.85
C ALA A 78 6.34 6.99 -0.39
N VAL A 79 6.64 5.91 -1.10
CA VAL A 79 7.81 5.05 -0.81
C VAL A 79 9.15 5.79 -0.93
N HIS A 80 9.24 6.76 -1.84
CA HIS A 80 10.43 7.59 -2.07
C HIS A 80 10.55 8.74 -1.06
N GLU A 81 9.46 9.07 -0.36
CA GLU A 81 9.35 10.19 0.58
C GLU A 81 9.45 9.76 2.05
N THR A 82 10.01 8.57 2.32
CA THR A 82 10.05 8.00 3.67
C THR A 82 11.04 8.67 4.61
N GLY A 83 12.02 9.41 4.10
CA GLY A 83 13.09 10.00 4.92
C GLY A 83 13.96 8.95 5.64
N LEU A 84 13.90 7.69 5.21
CA LEU A 84 14.80 6.63 5.66
C LEU A 84 16.24 6.95 5.21
N GLY A 85 17.24 6.36 5.88
CA GLY A 85 18.65 6.64 5.63
C GLY A 85 19.04 6.46 4.16
N GLY A 86 19.94 7.31 3.65
CA GLY A 86 20.32 7.35 2.23
C GLY A 86 20.99 6.09 1.67
N ASP A 87 21.27 5.10 2.50
CA ASP A 87 21.77 3.79 2.11
C ASP A 87 20.65 2.73 1.91
N ILE A 88 19.39 3.12 2.10
CA ILE A 88 18.21 2.32 1.80
C ILE A 88 17.66 2.70 0.43
N THR A 89 17.64 1.75 -0.50
CA THR A 89 17.01 1.90 -1.80
C THR A 89 15.49 1.78 -1.69
N THR A 90 14.76 2.76 -2.20
CA THR A 90 13.29 2.72 -2.30
C THR A 90 12.89 2.23 -3.68
N ILE A 91 12.04 1.22 -3.77
CA ILE A 91 11.62 0.60 -5.04
C ILE A 91 10.10 0.60 -5.13
N ASN A 92 9.56 1.07 -6.25
CA ASN A 92 8.12 1.07 -6.50
C ASN A 92 7.74 0.01 -7.55
N LEU A 93 6.97 -1.00 -7.14
CA LEU A 93 6.37 -2.01 -8.01
C LEU A 93 4.85 -1.83 -8.16
N ALA A 94 4.28 -0.82 -7.52
CA ALA A 94 2.86 -0.53 -7.61
C ALA A 94 2.49 -0.04 -9.02
N CYS A 95 1.23 -0.23 -9.37
CA CYS A 95 0.75 0.08 -10.71
C CYS A 95 -0.70 0.55 -10.63
N SER A 96 -1.00 1.69 -11.25
CA SER A 96 -2.35 2.24 -11.30
C SER A 96 -3.39 1.23 -11.80
N GLY A 97 -4.56 1.23 -11.15
CA GLY A 97 -5.66 0.30 -11.41
C GLY A 97 -5.46 -1.13 -10.92
N ALA A 98 -4.31 -1.48 -10.31
CA ALA A 98 -4.07 -2.82 -9.81
C ALA A 98 -5.11 -3.23 -8.75
N LYS A 99 -5.53 -4.49 -8.83
CA LYS A 99 -6.35 -5.20 -7.84
C LYS A 99 -5.48 -6.17 -7.04
N ALA A 100 -6.04 -6.77 -5.99
CA ALA A 100 -5.34 -7.76 -5.18
C ALA A 100 -4.79 -8.95 -6.02
N GLU A 101 -5.44 -9.32 -7.13
CA GLU A 101 -4.95 -10.37 -8.04
C GLU A 101 -3.69 -9.99 -8.84
N ASN A 102 -3.47 -8.69 -9.09
CA ASN A 102 -2.25 -8.18 -9.72
C ASN A 102 -1.11 -8.05 -8.71
N VAL A 103 -1.44 -7.75 -7.45
CA VAL A 103 -0.45 -7.68 -6.36
C VAL A 103 0.04 -9.07 -5.97
N GLY A 104 -0.89 -10.02 -5.76
CA GLY A 104 -0.59 -11.40 -5.39
C GLY A 104 -0.02 -12.25 -6.53
N LEU A 105 0.11 -13.57 -6.29
CA LEU A 105 0.54 -14.51 -7.31
C LEU A 105 -0.65 -14.87 -8.22
N GLY A 106 -0.48 -14.68 -9.52
CA GLY A 106 -1.50 -14.94 -10.53
C GLY A 106 -1.02 -14.59 -11.94
N ASN A 107 -1.87 -14.80 -12.94
CA ASN A 107 -1.55 -14.50 -14.35
C ASN A 107 -2.22 -13.22 -14.85
N ALA A 108 -2.87 -12.47 -13.95
CA ALA A 108 -3.42 -11.17 -14.28
C ALA A 108 -2.30 -10.21 -14.71
N VAL A 109 -2.56 -9.44 -15.75
CA VAL A 109 -1.67 -8.41 -16.28
C VAL A 109 -2.35 -7.05 -16.07
N GLN A 110 -1.60 -6.09 -15.56
CA GLN A 110 -2.02 -4.71 -15.39
C GLN A 110 -1.04 -3.81 -16.14
N ASN A 111 -1.53 -3.02 -17.10
CA ASN A 111 -0.70 -2.04 -17.82
C ASN A 111 0.62 -2.62 -18.35
N THR A 112 0.54 -3.77 -19.03
CA THR A 112 1.67 -4.57 -19.54
C THR A 112 2.48 -5.39 -18.53
N GLU A 113 2.29 -5.15 -17.23
CA GLU A 113 3.06 -5.81 -16.16
C GLU A 113 2.30 -7.00 -15.53
N GLY A 114 3.03 -8.06 -15.19
CA GLY A 114 2.48 -9.21 -14.45
C GLY A 114 2.47 -9.01 -12.93
N SER A 115 2.26 -10.11 -12.20
CA SER A 115 2.25 -10.16 -10.73
C SER A 115 3.36 -9.36 -10.05
N GLN A 116 2.99 -8.40 -9.19
CA GLN A 116 3.93 -7.61 -8.40
C GLN A 116 4.68 -8.47 -7.37
N ALA A 117 4.03 -9.45 -6.75
CA ALA A 117 4.68 -10.42 -5.87
C ALA A 117 5.80 -11.19 -6.59
N ARG A 118 5.63 -11.61 -7.85
CA ARG A 118 6.71 -12.27 -8.61
C ARG A 118 7.92 -11.35 -8.81
N ARG A 119 7.67 -10.08 -9.14
CA ARG A 119 8.74 -9.06 -9.29
C ARG A 119 9.45 -8.79 -7.98
N LEU A 120 8.72 -8.75 -6.86
CA LEU A 120 9.30 -8.68 -5.52
C LEU A 120 10.24 -9.87 -5.26
N GLY A 121 9.84 -11.09 -5.63
CA GLY A 121 10.70 -12.27 -5.50
C GLY A 121 12.01 -12.17 -6.28
N GLN A 122 11.98 -11.58 -7.47
CA GLN A 122 13.18 -11.33 -8.27
C GLN A 122 14.10 -10.32 -7.57
N LEU A 123 13.55 -9.23 -7.03
CA LEU A 123 14.31 -8.23 -6.27
C LEU A 123 14.86 -8.79 -4.96
N ALA A 124 14.11 -9.64 -4.28
CA ALA A 124 14.49 -10.21 -2.99
C ALA A 124 15.78 -11.05 -3.08
N GLY A 125 16.13 -11.58 -4.25
CA GLY A 125 17.42 -12.24 -4.51
C GLY A 125 18.63 -11.28 -4.53
N HIS A 126 18.41 -9.97 -4.66
CA HIS A 126 19.46 -8.96 -4.86
C HIS A 126 19.52 -7.91 -3.76
N TYR A 127 18.43 -7.67 -3.05
CA TYR A 127 18.31 -6.60 -2.05
C TYR A 127 17.93 -7.18 -0.71
N ARG A 128 18.56 -6.72 0.37
CA ARG A 128 18.10 -6.93 1.76
C ARG A 128 16.85 -6.11 2.04
N VAL A 129 15.70 -6.64 1.65
CA VAL A 129 14.40 -5.99 1.87
C VAL A 129 14.14 -5.82 3.37
N GLN A 130 14.04 -4.58 3.82
CA GLN A 130 13.73 -4.19 5.20
C GLN A 130 12.22 -4.09 5.42
N ALA A 131 11.49 -3.60 4.41
CA ALA A 131 10.04 -3.52 4.45
C ALA A 131 9.41 -3.72 3.07
N VAL A 132 8.22 -4.31 3.08
CA VAL A 132 7.31 -4.40 1.94
C VAL A 132 6.02 -3.67 2.34
N VAL A 133 5.64 -2.64 1.60
CA VAL A 133 4.48 -1.79 1.90
C VAL A 133 3.44 -1.99 0.82
N VAL A 134 2.21 -2.27 1.22
CA VAL A 134 1.13 -2.68 0.31
C VAL A 134 -0.09 -1.78 0.50
N ALA A 135 -0.54 -1.09 -0.56
CA ALA A 135 -1.84 -0.42 -0.59
C ALA A 135 -2.68 -0.97 -1.75
N VAL A 136 -3.68 -1.80 -1.44
CA VAL A 136 -4.54 -2.44 -2.44
C VAL A 136 -5.89 -2.80 -1.83
N GLY A 137 -6.93 -2.83 -2.66
CA GLY A 137 -8.29 -3.23 -2.30
C GLY A 137 -9.37 -2.27 -2.80
N ALA A 138 -9.04 -0.99 -3.01
CA ALA A 138 -10.02 -0.01 -3.52
C ALA A 138 -10.55 -0.35 -4.92
N ASN A 139 -9.72 -0.98 -5.76
CA ASN A 139 -10.05 -1.40 -7.13
C ASN A 139 -10.68 -2.79 -7.22
N ASP A 140 -10.71 -3.55 -6.13
CA ASP A 140 -11.42 -4.84 -6.04
C ASP A 140 -12.95 -4.58 -5.98
N ASP A 141 -13.70 -5.31 -5.18
CA ASP A 141 -15.17 -5.18 -5.10
C ASP A 141 -15.67 -3.78 -4.70
N PRO A 142 -14.96 -2.97 -3.89
CA PRO A 142 -15.34 -1.59 -3.63
C PRO A 142 -15.55 -0.75 -4.91
N HIS A 143 -14.71 -0.95 -5.93
CA HIS A 143 -14.69 -0.14 -7.16
C HIS A 143 -14.72 1.36 -6.85
N PHE A 144 -13.79 1.85 -6.02
CA PHE A 144 -13.86 3.22 -5.48
C PHE A 144 -13.88 4.30 -6.57
N ALA A 145 -13.20 4.10 -7.71
CA ALA A 145 -13.29 5.01 -8.85
C ALA A 145 -14.73 5.10 -9.42
N ASP A 146 -15.46 3.99 -9.49
CA ASP A 146 -16.85 3.97 -9.95
C ASP A 146 -17.79 4.68 -8.97
N VAL A 147 -17.47 4.63 -7.67
CA VAL A 147 -18.17 5.40 -6.63
C VAL A 147 -18.05 6.89 -6.91
N LEU A 148 -16.83 7.41 -7.07
CA LEU A 148 -16.61 8.83 -7.38
C LEU A 148 -17.28 9.23 -8.70
N ASN A 149 -17.14 8.42 -9.75
CA ASN A 149 -17.79 8.66 -11.04
C ASN A 149 -19.32 8.73 -10.92
N THR A 150 -19.93 7.83 -10.16
CA THR A 150 -21.37 7.84 -9.90
C THR A 150 -21.81 9.13 -9.21
N CYS A 151 -21.03 9.61 -8.24
CA CYS A 151 -21.34 10.83 -7.51
C CYS A 151 -21.18 12.09 -8.37
N VAL A 152 -20.13 12.16 -9.19
CA VAL A 152 -19.95 13.22 -10.19
C VAL A 152 -21.12 13.23 -11.18
N GLN A 153 -21.54 12.07 -11.69
CA GLN A 153 -22.69 11.97 -12.60
C GLN A 153 -24.01 12.36 -11.93
N ALA A 154 -24.22 12.01 -10.66
CA ALA A 154 -25.40 12.42 -9.89
C ALA A 154 -25.46 13.94 -9.67
N TRP A 155 -24.30 14.57 -9.47
CA TRP A 155 -24.16 16.03 -9.44
C TRP A 155 -24.55 16.66 -10.79
N PHE A 156 -23.98 16.17 -11.91
CA PHE A 156 -24.30 16.65 -13.27
C PHE A 156 -25.77 16.51 -13.63
N GLY A 157 -26.38 15.37 -13.29
CA GLY A 157 -27.76 15.06 -13.63
C GLY A 157 -28.81 15.70 -12.73
N HIS A 158 -28.39 16.53 -11.76
CA HIS A 158 -29.24 17.09 -10.71
C HIS A 158 -30.11 16.04 -9.98
N ARG A 159 -29.57 14.82 -9.79
CA ARG A 159 -30.27 13.70 -9.13
C ARG A 159 -30.11 13.74 -7.62
N ASP A 160 -30.77 12.82 -6.91
CA ASP A 160 -30.55 12.58 -5.48
C ASP A 160 -29.08 12.20 -5.20
N ASP A 161 -28.66 12.36 -3.95
CA ASP A 161 -27.34 12.00 -3.43
C ASP A 161 -26.97 10.54 -3.80
N CYS A 162 -25.77 10.33 -4.39
CA CYS A 162 -25.30 9.00 -4.79
C CYS A 162 -25.11 8.08 -3.57
N ALA A 163 -24.75 8.66 -2.42
CA ALA A 163 -24.31 7.94 -1.24
C ALA A 163 -25.38 7.04 -0.65
N ALA A 164 -26.66 7.43 -0.72
CA ALA A 164 -27.76 6.64 -0.16
C ALA A 164 -27.84 5.22 -0.75
N GLN A 165 -27.52 5.07 -2.04
CA GLN A 165 -27.60 3.80 -2.75
C GLN A 165 -26.30 3.01 -2.57
N LEU A 166 -25.17 3.70 -2.56
CA LEU A 166 -23.86 3.12 -2.31
C LEU A 166 -23.78 2.53 -0.89
N ALA A 167 -24.24 3.28 0.12
CA ALA A 167 -24.25 2.87 1.52
C ALA A 167 -24.89 1.51 1.77
N LYS A 168 -25.94 1.16 1.01
CA LYS A 168 -26.66 -0.12 1.13
C LYS A 168 -25.81 -1.34 0.76
N THR A 169 -24.84 -1.17 -0.15
CA THR A 169 -24.04 -2.28 -0.68
C THR A 169 -22.56 -2.20 -0.30
N TRP A 170 -22.10 -1.02 0.15
CA TRP A 170 -20.70 -0.71 0.39
C TRP A 170 -19.99 -1.69 1.32
N LEU A 171 -20.53 -1.89 2.53
CA LEU A 171 -19.95 -2.83 3.49
C LEU A 171 -19.84 -4.27 2.94
N GLY A 172 -20.84 -4.70 2.15
CA GLY A 172 -20.81 -6.00 1.47
C GLY A 172 -19.68 -6.12 0.43
N ARG A 173 -19.43 -5.04 -0.31
CA ARG A 173 -18.30 -4.96 -1.26
C ARG A 173 -16.96 -5.02 -0.51
N VAL A 174 -16.80 -4.20 0.54
CA VAL A 174 -15.60 -4.22 1.40
C VAL A 174 -15.35 -5.63 1.94
N ASN A 175 -16.37 -6.28 2.50
CA ASN A 175 -16.26 -7.64 3.04
C ASN A 175 -15.83 -8.68 1.99
N THR A 176 -16.21 -8.48 0.72
CA THR A 176 -15.82 -9.35 -0.41
C THR A 176 -14.37 -9.11 -0.85
N MET A 177 -13.87 -7.89 -0.70
CA MET A 177 -12.47 -7.53 -0.97
C MET A 177 -11.51 -8.10 0.07
N VAL A 178 -11.88 -8.14 1.36
CA VAL A 178 -11.00 -8.58 2.47
C VAL A 178 -10.25 -9.89 2.16
N PRO A 179 -10.92 -11.00 1.78
CA PRO A 179 -10.21 -12.26 1.50
C PRO A 179 -9.25 -12.17 0.29
N LYS A 180 -9.49 -11.27 -0.67
CA LYS A 180 -8.61 -11.07 -1.83
C LYS A 180 -7.31 -10.37 -1.41
N VAL A 181 -7.42 -9.29 -0.62
CA VAL A 181 -6.26 -8.60 -0.06
C VAL A 181 -5.48 -9.50 0.88
N GLU A 182 -6.17 -10.25 1.74
CA GLU A 182 -5.54 -11.27 2.59
C GLU A 182 -4.72 -12.28 1.78
N LYS A 183 -5.29 -12.80 0.67
CA LYS A 183 -4.57 -13.72 -0.22
C LYS A 183 -3.32 -13.06 -0.81
N ALA A 184 -3.42 -11.83 -1.31
CA ALA A 184 -2.27 -11.11 -1.87
C ALA A 184 -1.13 -10.95 -0.86
N LEU A 185 -1.45 -10.59 0.40
CA LEU A 185 -0.46 -10.49 1.46
C LEU A 185 0.16 -11.86 1.83
N ARG A 186 -0.63 -12.95 1.82
CA ARG A 186 -0.10 -14.32 2.01
C ARG A 186 0.83 -14.73 0.86
N ASP A 187 0.50 -14.34 -0.37
CA ASP A 187 1.33 -14.60 -1.55
C ASP A 187 2.67 -13.85 -1.46
N ILE A 188 2.68 -12.60 -1.01
CA ILE A 188 3.91 -11.84 -0.72
C ILE A 188 4.77 -12.57 0.31
N ARG A 189 4.18 -12.99 1.44
CA ARG A 189 4.87 -13.76 2.48
C ARG A 189 5.47 -15.05 1.92
N LYS A 190 4.72 -15.76 1.06
CA LYS A 190 5.20 -16.96 0.38
C LYS A 190 6.42 -16.68 -0.50
N VAL A 191 6.35 -15.67 -1.37
CA VAL A 191 7.47 -15.32 -2.27
C VAL A 191 8.71 -14.90 -1.47
N MET A 192 8.53 -14.12 -0.42
CA MET A 192 9.64 -13.72 0.45
C MET A 192 10.30 -14.94 1.11
N ARG A 193 9.53 -15.92 1.61
CA ARG A 193 10.09 -17.18 2.12
C ARG A 193 10.81 -18.00 1.06
N GLU A 194 10.27 -18.07 -0.15
CA GLU A 194 10.92 -18.74 -1.30
C GLU A 194 12.24 -18.05 -1.70
N ALA A 195 12.31 -16.72 -1.56
CA ALA A 195 13.53 -15.93 -1.72
C ALA A 195 14.48 -15.99 -0.52
N GLY A 196 14.13 -16.75 0.52
CA GLY A 196 14.96 -16.92 1.70
C GLY A 196 14.85 -15.78 2.71
N TYR A 197 13.66 -15.25 2.94
CA TYR A 197 13.40 -14.34 4.05
C TYR A 197 12.63 -15.05 5.15
N LEU A 198 13.06 -14.87 6.39
CA LEU A 198 12.21 -15.19 7.54
C LEU A 198 11.13 -14.11 7.65
N ASP A 199 9.93 -14.47 8.11
CA ASP A 199 8.87 -13.47 8.28
C ASP A 199 9.23 -12.35 9.28
N SER A 200 10.21 -12.60 10.15
CA SER A 200 10.79 -11.65 11.10
C SER A 200 11.97 -10.84 10.56
N SER A 201 12.52 -11.16 9.39
CA SER A 201 13.68 -10.47 8.82
C SER A 201 13.32 -9.21 8.01
N TYR A 202 12.03 -8.97 7.80
CA TYR A 202 11.49 -7.79 7.15
C TYR A 202 10.11 -7.45 7.72
N THR A 203 9.68 -6.21 7.51
CA THR A 203 8.35 -5.75 7.88
C THR A 203 7.39 -5.85 6.68
N LEU A 204 6.22 -6.48 6.85
CA LEU A 204 5.11 -6.36 5.90
C LEU A 204 4.10 -5.34 6.44
N VAL A 205 3.83 -4.27 5.70
CA VAL A 205 2.85 -3.24 6.04
C VAL A 205 1.69 -3.29 5.05
N ALA A 206 0.46 -3.32 5.57
CA ALA A 206 -0.74 -2.97 4.80
C ALA A 206 -1.14 -1.53 5.15
N GLN A 207 -1.16 -0.66 4.15
CA GLN A 207 -1.51 0.75 4.28
C GLN A 207 -2.93 0.97 3.74
N SER A 208 -3.76 1.70 4.48
CA SER A 208 -5.09 2.08 4.02
C SER A 208 -5.06 3.33 3.12
N TYR A 209 -6.23 3.85 2.80
CA TYR A 209 -6.41 5.00 1.91
C TYR A 209 -6.87 6.22 2.70
N ALA A 210 -6.52 7.41 2.23
CA ALA A 210 -7.05 8.66 2.76
C ALA A 210 -8.26 9.12 1.95
N ALA A 211 -9.20 9.83 2.58
CA ALA A 211 -10.31 10.45 1.88
C ALA A 211 -9.80 11.61 0.99
N PRO A 212 -9.99 11.55 -0.34
CA PRO A 212 -9.44 12.58 -1.22
C PRO A 212 -10.28 13.86 -1.26
N VAL A 213 -11.52 13.78 -0.78
CA VAL A 213 -12.52 14.85 -0.77
C VAL A 213 -13.26 14.82 0.57
N GLY A 214 -13.66 16.00 1.05
CA GLY A 214 -14.37 16.16 2.32
C GLY A 214 -15.52 17.17 2.22
N PRO A 215 -16.50 17.13 3.14
CA PRO A 215 -17.67 18.02 3.11
C PRO A 215 -17.33 19.49 3.38
N ASP A 216 -16.15 19.76 3.95
CA ASP A 216 -15.71 21.09 4.41
C ASP A 216 -15.10 21.96 3.29
N LEU A 217 -15.54 21.78 2.04
CA LEU A 217 -15.05 22.53 0.89
C LEU A 217 -15.94 23.74 0.54
N PRO A 218 -15.39 24.88 0.08
CA PRO A 218 -16.18 26.07 -0.25
C PRO A 218 -17.22 25.82 -1.35
N ALA A 219 -18.45 26.30 -1.16
CA ALA A 219 -19.56 26.07 -2.10
C ALA A 219 -19.25 26.51 -3.54
N ASN A 220 -18.42 27.55 -3.72
CA ASN A 220 -18.00 28.03 -5.05
C ASN A 220 -17.02 27.09 -5.78
N LEU A 221 -16.52 26.03 -5.13
CA LEU A 221 -15.71 24.98 -5.73
C LEU A 221 -16.47 23.67 -5.93
N GLN A 222 -17.75 23.62 -5.59
CA GLN A 222 -18.65 22.49 -5.92
C GLN A 222 -19.10 22.54 -7.38
N ASN A 223 -18.14 22.54 -8.31
CA ASN A 223 -18.37 22.62 -9.75
C ASN A 223 -17.20 22.01 -10.54
N LEU A 224 -17.27 22.11 -11.87
CA LEU A 224 -16.29 21.51 -12.78
C LEU A 224 -14.90 22.18 -12.78
N ALA A 225 -14.75 23.33 -12.11
CA ALA A 225 -13.45 23.95 -11.90
C ALA A 225 -12.75 23.41 -10.62
N GLY A 226 -13.40 22.52 -9.87
CA GLY A 226 -12.87 21.95 -8.63
C GLY A 226 -13.42 20.56 -8.35
N CYS A 227 -14.44 20.48 -7.50
CA CYS A 227 -14.94 19.24 -6.93
C CYS A 227 -16.46 19.14 -7.14
N PRO A 228 -16.96 18.63 -8.29
CA PRO A 228 -18.40 18.56 -8.60
C PRO A 228 -19.10 17.42 -7.83
N LEU A 229 -19.16 17.56 -6.50
CA LEU A 229 -19.67 16.57 -5.56
C LEU A 229 -20.58 17.26 -4.54
N ARG A 230 -21.65 16.56 -4.12
CA ARG A 230 -22.61 17.09 -3.14
C ARG A 230 -22.06 16.90 -1.73
N THR A 231 -22.33 17.86 -0.82
CA THR A 231 -21.85 17.80 0.56
C THR A 231 -22.25 16.51 1.29
N ALA A 232 -23.49 16.02 1.10
CA ALA A 232 -23.93 14.77 1.72
C ALA A 232 -23.15 13.55 1.22
N ASP A 233 -22.84 13.50 -0.07
CA ASP A 233 -22.02 12.45 -0.67
C ASP A 233 -20.59 12.49 -0.12
N LEU A 234 -20.02 13.70 0.02
CA LEU A 234 -18.70 13.94 0.58
C LEU A 234 -18.59 13.51 2.04
N SER A 235 -19.59 13.86 2.86
CA SER A 235 -19.68 13.38 4.24
C SER A 235 -19.69 11.86 4.30
N TRP A 236 -20.48 11.20 3.46
CA TRP A 236 -20.52 9.74 3.45
C TRP A 236 -19.20 9.11 2.98
N VAL A 237 -18.57 9.63 1.92
CA VAL A 237 -17.28 9.11 1.44
C VAL A 237 -16.23 9.19 2.54
N ARG A 238 -16.08 10.35 3.18
CA ARG A 238 -15.08 10.57 4.24
C ARG A 238 -15.40 9.78 5.51
N ASP A 239 -16.60 9.92 6.04
CA ASP A 239 -16.95 9.47 7.39
C ASP A 239 -17.43 8.01 7.45
N THR A 240 -17.69 7.37 6.30
CA THR A 240 -18.20 6.00 6.24
C THR A 240 -17.50 5.16 5.18
N GLY A 241 -17.40 5.67 3.94
CA GLY A 241 -16.83 4.94 2.82
C GLY A 241 -15.39 4.51 3.08
N VAL A 242 -14.53 5.50 3.31
CA VAL A 242 -13.09 5.33 3.54
C VAL A 242 -12.82 4.63 4.86
N GLU A 243 -13.55 4.96 5.94
CA GLU A 243 -13.43 4.28 7.24
C GLU A 243 -13.71 2.77 7.15
N GLN A 244 -14.81 2.38 6.51
CA GLN A 244 -15.12 0.95 6.34
C GLN A 244 -14.09 0.24 5.46
N LEU A 245 -13.57 0.91 4.42
CA LEU A 245 -12.50 0.37 3.58
C LEU A 245 -11.22 0.13 4.40
N ALA A 246 -10.83 1.12 5.21
CA ALA A 246 -9.69 1.05 6.12
C ALA A 246 -9.84 -0.11 7.11
N ASP A 247 -11.00 -0.28 7.74
CA ASP A 247 -11.29 -1.41 8.63
C ASP A 247 -11.20 -2.78 7.93
N GLY A 248 -11.64 -2.86 6.67
CA GLY A 248 -11.50 -4.05 5.84
C GLY A 248 -10.03 -4.42 5.60
N ILE A 249 -9.20 -3.43 5.25
CA ILE A 249 -7.75 -3.61 5.04
C ILE A 249 -7.06 -3.98 6.36
N ARG A 250 -7.41 -3.32 7.47
CA ARG A 250 -6.95 -3.67 8.82
C ARG A 250 -7.25 -5.12 9.16
N THR A 251 -8.46 -5.58 8.82
CA THR A 251 -8.86 -6.98 9.00
C THR A 251 -7.99 -7.94 8.18
N ALA A 252 -7.73 -7.65 6.91
CA ALA A 252 -6.84 -8.46 6.06
C ALA A 252 -5.41 -8.50 6.61
N ALA A 253 -4.87 -7.36 7.03
CA ALA A 253 -3.54 -7.22 7.61
C ALA A 253 -3.37 -8.08 8.87
N ARG A 254 -4.33 -8.00 9.80
CA ARG A 254 -4.34 -8.79 11.03
C ARG A 254 -4.32 -10.30 10.76
N ARG A 255 -5.08 -10.79 9.77
CA ARG A 255 -5.17 -12.23 9.42
C ARG A 255 -3.86 -12.82 8.90
N VAL A 256 -2.91 -11.99 8.49
CA VAL A 256 -1.58 -12.39 8.01
C VAL A 256 -0.45 -11.89 8.90
N ASN A 257 -0.77 -11.32 10.06
CA ASN A 257 0.19 -10.67 10.97
C ASN A 257 1.07 -9.63 10.25
N ALA A 258 0.47 -8.83 9.36
CA ALA A 258 1.10 -7.64 8.80
C ALA A 258 0.88 -6.46 9.76
N ARG A 259 1.82 -5.51 9.77
CA ARG A 259 1.62 -4.22 10.42
C ARG A 259 0.61 -3.41 9.61
N TYR A 260 -0.18 -2.58 10.29
CA TYR A 260 -1.23 -1.77 9.65
C TYR A 260 -0.94 -0.28 9.80
N LEU A 261 -0.98 0.46 8.69
CA LEU A 261 -0.83 1.92 8.70
C LEU A 261 -2.12 2.57 8.18
N ASP A 262 -2.79 3.30 9.06
CA ASP A 262 -4.07 3.92 8.77
C ASP A 262 -3.92 5.33 8.21
N LEU A 263 -4.38 5.54 6.99
CA LEU A 263 -4.45 6.84 6.33
C LEU A 263 -5.86 7.44 6.30
N SER A 264 -6.89 6.78 6.86
CA SER A 264 -8.29 7.20 6.68
C SER A 264 -8.55 8.67 7.01
N HIS A 265 -7.89 9.16 8.06
CA HIS A 265 -7.95 10.56 8.51
C HIS A 265 -6.75 11.42 8.10
N ALA A 266 -5.77 10.86 7.39
CA ALA A 266 -4.52 11.55 7.07
C ALA A 266 -4.78 12.81 6.23
N GLY A 267 -5.76 12.78 5.32
CA GLY A 267 -6.11 13.90 4.46
C GLY A 267 -6.93 15.02 5.10
N THR A 268 -7.31 14.92 6.37
CA THR A 268 -8.27 15.84 7.00
C THR A 268 -7.78 17.30 6.93
N LYS A 269 -8.62 18.20 6.38
CA LYS A 269 -8.33 19.63 6.07
C LYS A 269 -7.35 19.86 4.92
N HIS A 270 -6.89 18.80 4.29
CA HIS A 270 -5.99 18.82 3.14
C HIS A 270 -6.61 18.09 1.94
N GLU A 271 -7.90 17.78 1.99
CA GLU A 271 -8.64 17.18 0.88
C GLU A 271 -8.67 18.10 -0.34
N ALA A 272 -8.96 17.56 -1.52
CA ALA A 272 -9.16 18.35 -2.72
C ALA A 272 -10.25 19.42 -2.49
N CYS A 273 -9.99 20.63 -2.97
CA CYS A 273 -10.82 21.83 -2.77
C CYS A 273 -10.90 22.37 -1.33
N ALA A 274 -10.30 21.72 -0.31
CA ALA A 274 -10.33 22.21 1.07
C ALA A 274 -9.55 23.53 1.25
N GLY A 275 -8.55 23.80 0.40
CA GLY A 275 -7.75 25.03 0.43
C GLY A 275 -8.45 26.25 -0.18
N GLY A 276 -9.65 26.07 -0.75
CA GLY A 276 -10.40 27.15 -1.38
C GLY A 276 -9.65 27.76 -2.57
N GLY A 277 -9.40 29.06 -2.54
CA GLY A 277 -8.63 29.73 -3.59
C GLY A 277 -7.14 29.37 -3.63
N ASN A 278 -6.62 28.67 -2.62
CA ASN A 278 -5.22 28.29 -2.49
C ASN A 278 -5.08 26.77 -2.49
N ASP A 279 -4.74 26.18 -3.63
CA ASP A 279 -4.55 24.73 -3.76
C ASP A 279 -3.24 24.22 -3.14
N HIS A 280 -2.32 25.09 -2.72
CA HIS A 280 -1.03 24.68 -2.17
C HIS A 280 -1.13 23.96 -0.82
N SER A 281 -2.23 24.13 -0.09
CA SER A 281 -2.48 23.36 1.14
C SER A 281 -3.14 22.01 0.87
N GLU A 282 -3.53 21.71 -0.36
CA GLU A 282 -4.22 20.45 -0.70
C GLU A 282 -3.20 19.34 -0.94
N TRP A 283 -3.53 18.14 -0.47
CA TRP A 283 -2.73 16.93 -0.61
C TRP A 283 -3.29 16.00 -1.68
N PHE A 284 -4.39 16.39 -2.31
CA PHE A 284 -5.02 15.65 -3.40
C PHE A 284 -5.22 16.57 -4.59
N THR A 285 -5.20 15.98 -5.78
CA THR A 285 -5.61 16.65 -7.00
C THR A 285 -7.13 16.90 -6.98
N ARG A 286 -7.54 18.03 -7.56
CA ARG A 286 -8.96 18.30 -7.85
C ARG A 286 -9.40 17.48 -9.08
N LEU A 287 -10.60 17.72 -9.61
CA LEU A 287 -10.95 17.23 -10.94
C LEU A 287 -9.87 17.70 -11.93
N THR A 288 -9.11 16.74 -12.44
CA THR A 288 -7.94 16.97 -13.29
C THR A 288 -8.22 16.36 -14.65
N VAL A 289 -8.07 17.18 -15.69
CA VAL A 289 -8.31 16.77 -17.07
C VAL A 289 -7.00 16.89 -17.84
N ASP A 290 -6.48 15.78 -18.36
CA ASP A 290 -5.37 15.79 -19.32
C ASP A 290 -5.88 16.30 -20.68
N TRP A 291 -5.95 17.62 -20.82
CA TRP A 291 -6.40 18.29 -22.05
C TRP A 291 -5.50 18.01 -23.25
N GLN A 292 -4.21 17.72 -23.02
CA GLN A 292 -3.28 17.38 -24.11
C GLN A 292 -3.49 15.93 -24.55
N GLY A 293 -3.75 15.03 -23.61
CA GLY A 293 -4.11 13.64 -23.87
C GLY A 293 -5.48 13.46 -24.52
N LEU A 294 -6.42 14.39 -24.39
CA LEU A 294 -7.72 14.32 -25.07
C LEU A 294 -7.63 14.38 -26.61
N ALA A 295 -6.54 14.93 -27.15
CA ALA A 295 -6.30 14.94 -28.60
C ALA A 295 -5.78 13.59 -29.13
N ASP A 296 -5.37 12.69 -28.24
CA ASP A 296 -4.91 11.33 -28.56
C ASP A 296 -5.95 10.30 -28.11
N THR A 297 -6.53 9.57 -29.07
CA THR A 297 -7.53 8.54 -28.80
C THR A 297 -7.05 7.45 -27.83
N ALA A 298 -5.75 7.17 -27.76
CA ALA A 298 -5.19 6.19 -26.84
C ALA A 298 -5.12 6.72 -25.40
N ARG A 299 -5.01 8.04 -25.22
CA ARG A 299 -4.93 8.70 -23.90
C ARG A 299 -6.28 9.24 -23.43
N ALA A 300 -7.25 9.45 -24.32
CA ALA A 300 -8.55 10.03 -23.99
C ALA A 300 -9.31 9.25 -22.88
N GLY A 301 -9.19 7.92 -22.84
CA GLY A 301 -9.77 7.08 -21.78
C GLY A 301 -9.13 7.28 -20.39
N HIS A 302 -7.94 7.85 -20.35
CA HIS A 302 -7.14 8.13 -19.14
C HIS A 302 -7.19 9.62 -18.75
N SER A 303 -7.98 10.43 -19.46
CA SER A 303 -7.97 11.89 -19.33
C SER A 303 -8.38 12.42 -17.95
N LEU A 304 -9.10 11.64 -17.15
CA LEU A 304 -9.51 12.01 -15.79
C LEU A 304 -8.76 11.23 -14.72
N GLN A 305 -7.82 10.37 -15.10
CA GLN A 305 -7.27 9.32 -14.24
C GLN A 305 -6.59 9.88 -13.00
N GLU A 306 -5.91 11.03 -13.12
CA GLU A 306 -5.25 11.68 -11.99
C GLU A 306 -6.21 12.37 -11.01
N SER A 307 -7.52 12.46 -11.30
CA SER A 307 -8.47 13.16 -10.43
C SER A 307 -8.58 12.51 -9.06
N PHE A 308 -8.61 13.33 -8.01
CA PHE A 308 -8.81 12.90 -6.62
C PHE A 308 -7.79 11.87 -6.11
N HIS A 309 -6.56 11.93 -6.64
CA HIS A 309 -5.43 11.16 -6.15
C HIS A 309 -4.51 12.02 -5.28
N PRO A 310 -3.67 11.43 -4.41
CA PRO A 310 -2.67 12.18 -3.69
C PRO A 310 -1.74 12.90 -4.67
N ASN A 311 -1.51 14.19 -4.45
CA ASN A 311 -0.51 14.95 -5.19
C ASN A 311 0.88 14.78 -4.55
N ASP A 312 1.90 15.45 -5.07
CA ASP A 312 3.26 15.35 -4.54
C ASP A 312 3.37 15.75 -3.06
N ARG A 313 2.61 16.74 -2.60
CA ARG A 313 2.55 17.11 -1.17
C ARG A 313 1.90 16.02 -0.31
N GLY A 314 0.82 15.42 -0.81
CA GLY A 314 0.17 14.30 -0.13
C GLY A 314 1.10 13.10 0.01
N HIS A 315 1.78 12.73 -1.08
CA HIS A 315 2.78 11.66 -1.04
C HIS A 315 3.95 11.96 -0.11
N ALA A 316 4.43 13.21 -0.06
CA ALA A 316 5.47 13.63 0.89
C ALA A 316 5.03 13.39 2.35
N GLN A 317 3.79 13.70 2.69
CA GLN A 317 3.25 13.51 4.04
C GLN A 317 2.97 12.04 4.36
N PHE A 318 2.40 11.27 3.42
CA PHE A 318 2.18 9.84 3.59
C PHE A 318 3.50 9.08 3.72
N GLY A 319 4.49 9.41 2.89
CA GLY A 319 5.84 8.87 2.96
C GLY A 319 6.50 9.16 4.29
N ARG A 320 6.46 10.41 4.75
CA ARG A 320 6.98 10.80 6.08
C ARG A 320 6.38 9.95 7.20
N CYS A 321 5.05 9.84 7.24
CA CYS A 321 4.38 9.04 8.26
C CYS A 321 4.78 7.56 8.20
N LEU A 322 4.84 6.99 7.00
CA LEU A 322 5.29 5.62 6.75
C LEU A 322 6.73 5.40 7.25
N GLY A 323 7.66 6.29 6.91
CA GLY A 323 9.05 6.18 7.36
C GLY A 323 9.20 6.27 8.87
N LEU A 324 8.45 7.18 9.52
CA LEU A 324 8.38 7.25 10.98
C LEU A 324 7.80 5.96 11.58
N PHE A 325 6.75 5.40 10.97
CA PHE A 325 6.12 4.16 11.43
C PHE A 325 7.07 2.96 11.31
N LEU A 326 7.82 2.87 10.22
CA LEU A 326 8.83 1.81 10.01
C LEU A 326 9.93 1.83 11.08
N ASN A 327 10.19 2.99 11.71
CA ASN A 327 11.13 3.12 12.82
C ASN A 327 10.53 2.78 14.20
N THR A 328 9.23 2.47 14.30
CA THR A 328 8.61 1.98 15.54
C THR A 328 8.43 0.46 15.54
N THR A 329 8.12 -0.10 16.71
CA THR A 329 7.73 -1.51 16.88
C THR A 329 6.22 -1.71 16.93
N ASP A 330 5.43 -0.66 16.71
CA ASP A 330 3.98 -0.73 16.85
C ASP A 330 3.35 -1.60 15.76
N GLN A 331 2.44 -2.49 16.15
CA GLN A 331 1.75 -3.33 15.18
C GLN A 331 0.83 -2.52 14.27
N GLN A 332 0.30 -1.40 14.76
CA GLN A 332 -0.60 -0.54 14.02
C GLN A 332 -0.49 0.92 14.47
N ALA A 333 -0.65 1.83 13.53
CA ALA A 333 -0.68 3.27 13.78
C ALA A 333 -1.61 3.98 12.80
N SER A 334 -2.11 5.14 13.20
CA SER A 334 -2.85 6.07 12.33
C SER A 334 -2.01 7.31 12.05
N CYS A 335 -1.92 7.70 10.78
CA CYS A 335 -1.27 8.93 10.38
C CYS A 335 -2.16 10.13 10.70
N GLN A 336 -1.71 10.96 11.62
CA GLN A 336 -2.42 12.15 12.07
C GLN A 336 -1.54 13.38 11.95
N THR A 337 -2.15 14.53 11.75
CA THR A 337 -1.44 15.80 11.68
C THR A 337 -0.92 16.19 13.07
N ASP A 338 0.37 16.52 13.16
CA ASP A 338 1.00 17.07 14.36
C ASP A 338 0.74 18.59 14.49
N GLN A 339 1.29 19.21 15.54
CA GLN A 339 1.17 20.65 15.78
C GLN A 339 1.81 21.51 14.68
N ASN A 340 2.70 20.94 13.87
CA ASN A 340 3.41 21.60 12.78
C ASN A 340 2.74 21.37 11.42
N GLY A 341 1.58 20.69 11.38
CA GLY A 341 0.90 20.39 10.12
C GLY A 341 1.46 19.18 9.36
N ASN A 342 2.37 18.40 9.95
CA ASN A 342 2.95 17.22 9.32
C ASN A 342 2.30 15.93 9.82
N LEU A 343 2.22 14.91 8.98
CA LEU A 343 1.76 13.60 9.43
C LEU A 343 2.80 12.92 10.32
N HIS A 344 2.30 12.31 11.39
CA HIS A 344 3.03 11.44 12.29
C HIS A 344 2.20 10.19 12.61
N PRO A 345 2.84 9.03 12.79
CA PRO A 345 2.14 7.82 13.21
C PRO A 345 1.77 7.90 14.70
N VAL A 346 0.49 7.74 14.99
CA VAL A 346 -0.04 7.59 16.34
C VAL A 346 -0.40 6.13 16.55
N ALA A 347 0.30 5.46 17.48
CA ALA A 347 0.06 4.05 17.77
C ALA A 347 -1.42 3.82 18.16
N GLN A 348 -2.06 2.84 17.52
CA GLN A 348 -3.42 2.41 17.87
C GLN A 348 -3.31 1.21 18.81
N ARG A 349 -3.93 1.30 19.99
CA ARG A 349 -4.04 0.15 20.90
C ARG A 349 -5.27 -0.65 20.51
N ASP A 350 -5.12 -1.97 20.47
CA ASP A 350 -6.22 -2.93 20.29
C ASP A 350 -7.25 -2.85 21.43
#